data_AF-A0A6M0LQN7-F1
#
_entry.id   AF-A0A6M0LQN7-F1
#
_cell.length_a   1.000
_cell.length_b   1.000
_cell.length_c   1.000
_cell.angle_alpha   90.00
_cell.angle_beta   90.00
_cell.angle_gamma   90.00
#
_symmetry.space_group_name_H-M   'P 1'
#
loop_
_entity.id
_entity.type
_entity.pdbx_description
1 polymer ?
#
loop_
_entity_poly.entity_id
_entity_poly.type
_entity_poly.pdbx_seq_one_letter_code
_entity_poly.pdbx_strand_id
1 'polypeptide(L)'
;MYAWLVMLLLVAGCSSEKHELPKAHVWQCLVSLNDEYEDYATYSYVLVGRDENNQPSALRYHKLIDAITGSIARISDSKGILSRESYNIFLIPVITCDASNDVKPNYDVSLKLLASLSAASEYPFTNPGPYIITLYKPIGKGQQESRADVLFLDMSTVHPSAMPEFVKTYKNHLAKHEIDGIHSLQSLRLSLLNLALVAEESIGFAQIAYASLQESFTEKPAPKP
;
A
#
# COMPACT_ATOMS: atom_id res chain seq x y z
N MET A 1 33.53 -50.56 -22.54
CA MET A 1 33.74 -49.12 -22.30
C MET A 1 32.37 -48.44 -22.37
N TYR A 2 31.56 -48.57 -21.30
CA TYR A 2 30.19 -48.07 -21.27
C TYR A 2 30.14 -46.78 -20.46
N ALA A 3 29.73 -45.72 -21.14
CA ALA A 3 29.48 -44.40 -20.60
C ALA A 3 28.34 -44.46 -19.57
N TRP A 4 28.72 -44.49 -18.28
CA TRP A 4 27.83 -44.16 -17.17
C TRP A 4 27.74 -42.64 -17.08
N LEU A 5 26.90 -42.04 -17.93
CA LEU A 5 26.45 -40.67 -17.76
C LEU A 5 25.30 -40.70 -16.76
N VAL A 6 25.64 -40.63 -15.47
CA VAL A 6 24.68 -40.42 -14.39
C VAL A 6 24.11 -39.01 -14.59
N MET A 7 22.96 -38.95 -15.25
CA MET A 7 22.13 -37.76 -15.38
C MET A 7 21.53 -37.48 -13.99
N LEU A 8 22.31 -36.79 -13.16
CA LEU A 8 21.89 -36.33 -11.84
C LEU A 8 20.89 -35.18 -12.05
N LEU A 9 19.62 -35.55 -12.25
CA LEU A 9 18.48 -34.66 -12.15
C LEU A 9 18.45 -34.13 -10.71
N LEU A 10 19.15 -33.02 -10.47
CA LEU A 10 18.86 -32.12 -9.37
C LEU A 10 17.44 -31.60 -9.60
N VAL A 11 16.47 -32.33 -9.06
CA VAL A 11 15.18 -31.76 -8.69
C VAL A 11 15.52 -30.77 -7.58
N ALA A 12 15.90 -29.55 -7.97
CA ALA A 12 15.87 -28.40 -7.10
C ALA A 12 14.40 -28.23 -6.75
N GLY A 13 13.98 -28.90 -5.67
CA GLY A 13 12.69 -28.63 -5.06
C GLY A 13 12.70 -27.16 -4.71
N CYS A 14 11.92 -26.37 -5.45
CA CYS A 14 11.52 -25.04 -5.00
C CYS A 14 10.79 -25.25 -3.68
N SER A 15 11.53 -25.24 -2.56
CA SER A 15 10.94 -25.03 -1.26
C SER A 15 10.30 -23.66 -1.33
N SER A 16 8.98 -23.64 -1.48
CA SER A 16 8.18 -22.44 -1.23
C SER A 16 8.48 -22.03 0.22
N GLU A 17 9.32 -21.01 0.39
CA GLU A 17 9.57 -20.40 1.70
C GLU A 17 8.20 -19.94 2.20
N LYS A 18 7.68 -20.59 3.25
CA LYS A 18 6.45 -20.15 3.88
C LYS A 18 6.75 -18.86 4.62
N HIS A 19 6.29 -17.74 4.07
CA HIS A 19 6.40 -16.44 4.71
C HIS A 19 5.33 -16.31 5.80
N GLU A 20 5.72 -15.79 6.98
CA GLU A 20 4.76 -15.49 8.03
C GLU A 20 3.92 -14.26 7.64
N LEU A 21 2.61 -14.33 7.86
CA LEU A 21 1.72 -13.20 7.63
C LEU A 21 1.95 -12.10 8.69
N PRO A 22 1.95 -10.82 8.30
CA PRO A 22 2.08 -9.73 9.25
C PRO A 22 0.88 -9.68 10.20
N LYS A 23 1.16 -9.65 11.50
CA LYS A 23 0.16 -9.53 12.58
C LYS A 23 -0.12 -8.08 12.96
N ALA A 24 0.83 -7.19 12.68
CA ALA A 24 0.74 -5.78 12.97
C ALA A 24 1.43 -4.95 11.89
N HIS A 25 1.20 -3.65 11.93
CA HIS A 25 1.78 -2.70 10.98
C HIS A 25 2.51 -1.61 11.74
N VAL A 26 3.65 -1.20 11.20
CA VAL A 26 4.46 -0.07 11.69
C VAL A 26 4.90 0.75 10.49
N TRP A 27 5.32 1.99 10.71
CA TRP A 27 5.92 2.79 9.65
C TRP A 27 7.27 3.38 10.08
N GLN A 28 8.11 3.66 9.09
CA GLN A 28 9.35 4.39 9.26
C GLN A 28 9.64 5.25 8.02
N CYS A 29 10.42 6.31 8.24
CA CYS A 29 11.03 7.08 7.16
C CYS A 29 12.10 6.26 6.44
N LEU A 30 12.25 6.51 5.15
CA LEU A 30 13.34 6.01 4.32
C LEU A 30 14.08 7.21 3.73
N VAL A 31 15.24 7.57 4.27
CA VAL A 31 16.02 8.72 3.78
C VAL A 31 16.91 8.28 2.61
N SER A 32 17.43 7.06 2.69
CA SER A 32 18.26 6.40 1.69
C SER A 32 17.82 4.96 1.46
N LEU A 33 18.15 4.40 0.29
CA LEU A 33 17.90 2.98 -0.05
C LEU A 33 18.60 2.01 0.92
N ASN A 34 19.65 2.47 1.60
CA ASN A 34 20.42 1.65 2.53
C ASN A 34 19.82 1.65 3.96
N ASP A 35 18.77 2.41 4.22
CA ASP A 35 18.13 2.52 5.54
C ASP A 35 17.09 1.40 5.77
N GLU A 36 17.08 0.40 4.91
CA GLU A 36 16.20 -0.77 5.00
C GLU A 36 16.74 -1.76 6.03
N TYR A 37 15.98 -1.95 7.10
CA TYR A 37 16.23 -2.98 8.10
C TYR A 37 15.67 -4.32 7.64
N GLU A 38 16.40 -5.39 7.92
CA GLU A 38 15.95 -6.76 7.63
C GLU A 38 14.93 -7.26 8.68
N ASP A 39 14.45 -8.48 8.45
CA ASP A 39 13.64 -9.27 9.38
C ASP A 39 12.21 -8.79 9.60
N TYR A 40 11.61 -8.06 8.65
CA TYR A 40 10.17 -7.81 8.67
C TYR A 40 9.43 -8.89 7.89
N ALA A 41 8.18 -9.16 8.27
CA ALA A 41 7.32 -10.08 7.51
C ALA A 41 7.15 -9.60 6.07
N THR A 42 6.92 -8.29 5.92
CA THR A 42 6.62 -7.63 4.65
C THR A 42 7.07 -6.17 4.67
N TYR A 43 7.35 -5.64 3.48
CA TYR A 43 7.92 -4.31 3.23
C TYR A 43 7.03 -3.52 2.29
N SER A 44 6.20 -2.61 2.81
CA SER A 44 5.32 -1.72 2.03
C SER A 44 5.99 -0.39 1.72
N TYR A 45 6.41 -0.18 0.48
CA TYR A 45 6.95 1.08 -0.01
C TYR A 45 5.83 2.04 -0.40
N VAL A 46 5.81 3.22 0.19
CA VAL A 46 4.84 4.29 -0.11
C VAL A 46 5.51 5.30 -1.03
N LEU A 47 5.31 5.15 -2.34
CA LEU A 47 6.10 5.87 -3.34
C LEU A 47 5.28 7.00 -3.95
N VAL A 48 5.90 8.18 -4.09
CA VAL A 48 5.41 9.19 -5.03
C VAL A 48 5.52 8.64 -6.45
N GLY A 49 4.59 9.04 -7.32
CA GLY A 49 4.71 8.69 -8.73
C GLY A 49 5.73 9.56 -9.47
N ARG A 50 5.68 9.54 -10.80
CA ARG A 50 6.78 10.01 -11.65
C ARG A 50 6.92 11.52 -11.80
N ASP A 51 5.93 12.31 -11.39
CA ASP A 51 5.85 13.74 -11.69
C ASP A 51 5.68 14.58 -10.42
N GLU A 52 6.77 15.23 -9.99
CA GLU A 52 6.79 16.18 -8.87
C GLU A 52 5.92 17.41 -9.12
N ASN A 53 5.70 17.79 -10.39
CA ASN A 53 4.90 18.95 -10.74
C ASN A 53 3.40 18.65 -10.76
N ASN A 54 3.00 17.39 -10.62
CA ASN A 54 1.61 16.97 -10.61
C ASN A 54 0.96 17.25 -9.25
N GLN A 55 0.44 18.47 -9.09
CA GLN A 55 -0.22 18.92 -7.85
C GLN A 55 -1.32 17.95 -7.35
N PRO A 56 -2.22 17.40 -8.21
CA PRO A 56 -3.18 16.39 -7.77
C PRO A 56 -2.54 15.12 -7.20
N SER A 57 -1.44 14.63 -7.80
CA SER A 57 -0.71 13.46 -7.31
C SER A 57 -0.03 13.74 -5.98
N ALA A 58 0.63 14.89 -5.86
CA ALA A 58 1.26 15.33 -4.61
C ALA A 58 0.23 15.43 -3.46
N LEU A 59 -0.95 16.01 -3.72
CA LEU A 59 -2.04 16.05 -2.75
C LEU A 59 -2.48 14.65 -2.30
N ARG A 60 -2.66 13.72 -3.24
CA ARG A 60 -3.00 12.32 -2.91
C ARG A 60 -1.90 11.65 -2.10
N TYR A 61 -0.64 11.90 -2.41
CA TYR A 61 0.49 11.35 -1.66
C TYR A 61 0.52 11.85 -0.22
N HIS A 62 0.34 13.16 0.01
CA HIS A 62 0.25 13.70 1.37
C HIS A 62 -0.93 13.09 2.14
N LYS A 63 -2.07 12.94 1.49
CA LYS A 63 -3.25 12.32 2.11
C LYS A 63 -3.04 10.83 2.41
N LEU A 64 -2.23 10.14 1.62
CA LEU A 64 -1.82 8.77 1.86
C LEU A 64 -0.88 8.68 3.08
N ILE A 65 0.10 9.57 3.17
CA ILE A 65 0.95 9.67 4.36
C ILE A 65 0.10 9.96 5.59
N ASP A 66 -0.77 10.97 5.56
CA ASP A 66 -1.68 11.32 6.67
C ASP A 66 -2.47 10.09 7.15
N ALA A 67 -3.01 9.31 6.21
CA ALA A 67 -3.78 8.11 6.51
C ALA A 67 -2.92 6.99 7.14
N ILE A 68 -1.68 6.82 6.69
CA ILE A 68 -0.74 5.82 7.22
C ILE A 68 -0.26 6.24 8.61
N THR A 69 0.31 7.44 8.75
CA THR A 69 0.88 7.92 10.00
C THR A 69 -0.18 8.16 11.07
N GLY A 70 -1.40 8.52 10.68
CA GLY A 70 -2.54 8.68 11.59
C GLY A 70 -3.16 7.38 12.08
N SER A 71 -2.91 6.24 11.43
CA SER A 71 -3.52 4.95 11.78
C SER A 71 -2.54 3.83 12.11
N ILE A 72 -1.23 4.12 12.05
CA ILE A 72 -0.15 3.17 12.25
C ILE A 72 0.90 3.82 13.15
N ALA A 73 1.36 3.07 14.16
CA ALA A 73 2.42 3.56 15.04
C ALA A 73 3.77 3.60 14.30
N ARG A 74 4.59 4.58 14.63
CA ARG A 74 5.98 4.62 14.18
C ARG A 74 6.75 3.47 14.83
N ILE A 75 7.71 2.86 14.12
CA ILE A 75 8.49 1.74 14.67
C ILE A 75 9.19 2.09 16.00
N SER A 76 9.66 3.33 16.14
CA SER A 76 10.29 3.85 17.36
C SER A 76 9.36 3.83 18.58
N ASP A 77 8.06 3.91 18.35
CA ASP A 77 7.04 4.02 19.39
C ASP A 77 6.44 2.65 19.72
N SER A 78 6.75 1.63 18.91
CA SER A 78 6.34 0.25 19.17
C SER A 78 7.13 -0.29 20.37
N LYS A 79 6.42 -0.69 21.43
CA LYS A 79 7.02 -1.17 22.69
C LYS A 79 7.67 -2.57 22.58
N GLY A 80 8.03 -3.02 21.38
CA GLY A 80 8.65 -4.33 21.17
C GLY A 80 7.78 -5.52 21.58
N ILE A 81 6.45 -5.39 21.52
CA ILE A 81 5.52 -6.45 21.95
C ILE A 81 5.61 -7.69 21.04
N LEU A 82 5.96 -7.50 19.77
CA LEU A 82 6.12 -8.55 18.75
C LEU A 82 7.53 -8.51 18.15
N SER A 83 7.98 -9.63 17.60
CA SER A 83 9.21 -9.69 16.78
C SER A 83 9.01 -8.91 15.47
N ARG A 84 10.11 -8.43 14.86
CA ARG A 84 10.07 -7.71 13.57
C ARG A 84 9.40 -8.55 12.47
N GLU A 85 9.63 -9.85 12.51
CA GLU A 85 9.11 -10.85 11.57
C GLU A 85 7.57 -10.92 11.60
N SER A 86 6.92 -10.38 12.63
CA SER A 86 5.46 -10.29 12.73
C SER A 86 4.89 -8.96 12.23
N TYR A 87 5.71 -8.02 11.76
CA TYR A 87 5.27 -6.71 11.28
C TYR A 87 5.36 -6.58 9.76
N ASN A 88 4.37 -5.92 9.18
CA ASN A 88 4.54 -5.20 7.91
C ASN A 88 5.08 -3.80 8.20
N ILE A 89 6.18 -3.43 7.54
CA ILE A 89 6.74 -2.09 7.67
C ILE A 89 6.38 -1.22 6.47
N PHE A 90 5.75 -0.07 6.73
CA PHE A 90 5.57 0.98 5.75
C PHE A 90 6.83 1.85 5.67
N LEU A 91 7.49 1.85 4.53
CA LEU A 91 8.68 2.65 4.21
C LEU A 91 8.25 3.87 3.41
N ILE A 92 8.40 5.06 3.98
CA ILE A 92 8.01 6.33 3.37
C ILE A 92 9.28 7.10 2.97
N PRO A 93 9.57 7.29 1.68
CA PRO A 93 10.73 8.07 1.22
C PRO A 93 10.60 9.55 1.56
N VAL A 94 11.55 10.07 2.34
CA VAL A 94 11.53 11.46 2.84
C VAL A 94 12.92 12.09 2.79
N ILE A 95 12.98 13.41 2.67
CA ILE A 95 14.28 14.11 2.65
C ILE A 95 14.89 14.14 4.05
N THR A 96 14.08 14.47 5.05
CA THR A 96 14.45 14.45 6.47
C THR A 96 13.36 13.74 7.26
N CYS A 97 13.78 13.02 8.29
CA CYS A 97 12.86 12.32 9.18
C CYS A 97 12.74 13.08 10.50
N ASP A 98 12.14 14.25 10.44
CA ASP A 98 11.99 15.12 11.59
C ASP A 98 10.75 14.72 12.43
N ALA A 99 10.72 15.12 13.70
CA ALA A 99 9.56 14.91 14.56
C ALA A 99 8.38 15.84 14.19
N SER A 100 8.62 16.84 13.33
CA SER A 100 7.57 17.67 12.77
C SER A 100 6.75 16.84 11.79
N ASN A 101 5.43 16.89 11.93
CA ASN A 101 4.47 16.21 11.04
C ASN A 101 4.53 16.66 9.56
N ASP A 102 5.43 17.58 9.20
CA ASP A 102 5.62 18.03 7.83
C ASP A 102 6.62 17.11 7.10
N VAL A 103 6.07 16.05 6.52
CA VAL A 103 6.85 15.04 5.81
C VAL A 103 7.06 15.49 4.36
N LYS A 104 8.29 15.92 4.04
CA LYS A 104 8.67 16.27 2.66
C LYS A 104 9.09 15.01 1.87
N PRO A 105 8.38 14.65 0.78
CA PRO A 105 8.73 13.48 -0.03
C PRO A 105 10.13 13.56 -0.61
N ASN A 106 10.79 12.40 -0.69
CA ASN A 106 12.01 12.22 -1.47
C ASN A 106 11.67 11.59 -2.83
N TYR A 107 11.46 12.45 -3.83
CA TYR A 107 11.14 12.04 -5.20
C TYR A 107 12.25 11.19 -5.82
N ASP A 108 13.52 11.56 -5.61
CA ASP A 108 14.66 10.84 -6.18
C ASP A 108 14.74 9.39 -5.69
N VAL A 109 14.56 9.17 -4.38
CA VAL A 109 14.54 7.81 -3.81
C VAL A 109 13.34 7.03 -4.33
N SER A 110 12.17 7.65 -4.40
CA SER A 110 10.97 7.00 -4.89
C SER A 110 11.07 6.58 -6.37
N LEU A 111 11.65 7.44 -7.21
CA LEU A 111 11.89 7.16 -8.62
C LEU A 111 12.89 6.01 -8.81
N LYS A 112 13.97 5.97 -8.00
CA LYS A 112 14.93 4.86 -8.03
C LYS A 112 14.27 3.54 -7.64
N LEU A 113 13.44 3.54 -6.58
CA LEU A 113 12.68 2.36 -6.16
C LEU A 113 11.72 1.90 -7.25
N LEU A 114 10.94 2.82 -7.84
CA LEU A 114 10.04 2.51 -8.96
C LEU A 114 10.79 1.96 -10.17
N ALA A 115 11.97 2.49 -10.50
CA ALA A 115 12.79 1.99 -11.61
C ALA A 115 13.30 0.56 -11.34
N SER A 116 13.80 0.30 -10.13
CA SER A 116 14.22 -1.06 -9.72
C SER A 116 13.06 -2.05 -9.79
N LEU A 117 11.87 -1.66 -9.32
CA LEU A 117 10.67 -2.49 -9.36
C LEU A 117 10.14 -2.69 -10.79
N SER A 118 10.26 -1.67 -11.65
CA SER A 118 9.91 -1.77 -13.07
C SER A 118 10.81 -2.76 -13.81
N ALA A 119 12.08 -2.86 -13.41
CA ALA A 119 13.01 -3.83 -14.00
C ALA A 119 12.73 -5.27 -13.51
N ALA A 120 12.21 -5.43 -12.29
CA ALA A 120 11.95 -6.72 -11.67
C ALA A 120 10.52 -7.26 -11.87
N SER A 121 9.59 -6.45 -12.39
CA SER A 121 8.18 -6.81 -12.57
C SER A 121 7.66 -6.48 -13.96
N GLU A 122 6.61 -7.18 -14.39
CA GLU A 122 5.95 -6.92 -15.68
C GLU A 122 4.98 -5.71 -15.63
N TYR A 123 4.83 -5.06 -14.47
CA TYR A 123 3.86 -3.99 -14.30
C TYR A 123 4.41 -2.64 -14.79
N PRO A 124 3.78 -2.01 -15.80
CA PRO A 124 4.22 -0.72 -16.28
C PRO A 124 3.66 0.39 -15.37
N PHE A 125 4.49 0.91 -14.46
CA PHE A 125 4.18 2.05 -13.57
C PHE A 125 3.98 3.35 -14.37
N THR A 126 2.87 3.44 -15.08
CA THR A 126 2.56 4.48 -16.08
C THR A 126 1.72 5.63 -15.54
N ASN A 127 0.98 5.36 -14.46
CA ASN A 127 0.13 6.36 -13.82
C ASN A 127 0.97 7.40 -13.03
N PRO A 128 0.37 8.52 -12.59
CA PRO A 128 1.10 9.56 -11.85
C PRO A 128 1.28 9.25 -10.36
N GLY A 129 0.74 8.14 -9.84
CA GLY A 129 0.79 7.78 -8.42
C GLY A 129 -0.20 8.54 -7.53
N PRO A 130 -0.12 8.33 -6.20
CA PRO A 130 0.92 7.56 -5.48
C PRO A 130 0.71 6.05 -5.53
N TYR A 131 1.70 5.30 -5.03
CA TYR A 131 1.71 3.84 -5.03
C TYR A 131 2.01 3.26 -3.65
N ILE A 132 1.42 2.09 -3.34
CA ILE A 132 1.90 1.22 -2.27
C ILE A 132 2.38 -0.09 -2.92
N ILE A 133 3.62 -0.48 -2.66
CA ILE A 133 4.21 -1.69 -3.24
C ILE A 133 4.77 -2.53 -2.10
N THR A 134 4.27 -3.75 -1.91
CA THR A 134 4.71 -4.64 -0.85
C THR A 134 5.44 -5.86 -1.38
N LEU A 135 6.55 -6.18 -0.71
CA LEU A 135 7.41 -7.33 -0.99
C LEU A 135 7.70 -8.09 0.31
N TYR A 136 8.12 -9.34 0.20
CA TYR A 136 8.66 -10.11 1.33
C TYR A 136 10.11 -9.78 1.68
N LYS A 137 10.86 -9.23 0.71
CA LYS A 137 12.28 -8.88 0.87
C LYS A 137 12.50 -7.40 0.51
N PRO A 138 13.43 -6.72 1.20
CA PRO A 138 13.75 -5.32 0.92
C PRO A 138 14.41 -5.15 -0.46
N ILE A 139 14.08 -4.06 -1.15
CA ILE A 139 14.52 -3.77 -2.53
C ILE A 139 16.03 -3.54 -2.61
N GLY A 140 16.61 -2.82 -1.64
CA GLY A 140 18.03 -2.49 -1.61
C GLY A 140 18.96 -3.69 -1.46
N LYS A 141 18.42 -4.85 -1.04
CA LYS A 141 19.20 -6.08 -0.78
C LYS A 141 18.71 -7.30 -1.56
N GLY A 142 17.64 -7.16 -2.35
CA GLY A 142 17.12 -8.25 -3.17
C GLY A 142 18.09 -8.66 -4.28
N GLN A 143 18.33 -9.96 -4.43
CA GLN A 143 19.03 -10.49 -5.59
C GLN A 143 18.17 -10.25 -6.85
N GLN A 144 18.72 -9.54 -7.84
CA GLN A 144 18.05 -9.18 -9.10
C GLN A 144 17.66 -10.40 -9.98
N GLU A 145 17.91 -11.62 -9.53
CA GLU A 145 17.91 -12.81 -10.39
C GLU A 145 16.57 -13.58 -10.41
N SER A 146 15.59 -13.21 -9.58
CA SER A 146 14.26 -13.86 -9.58
C SER A 146 13.12 -12.84 -9.62
N ARG A 147 12.05 -13.16 -10.34
CA ARG A 147 10.81 -12.37 -10.36
C ARG A 147 10.29 -12.27 -8.92
N ALA A 148 10.18 -11.06 -8.39
CA ALA A 148 9.67 -10.86 -7.05
C ALA A 148 8.14 -10.92 -7.05
N ASP A 149 7.57 -11.64 -6.08
CA ASP A 149 6.15 -11.55 -5.78
C ASP A 149 5.87 -10.20 -5.14
N VAL A 150 5.08 -9.38 -5.83
CA VAL A 150 4.78 -8.00 -5.43
C VAL A 150 3.28 -7.79 -5.27
N LEU A 151 2.87 -7.21 -4.14
CA LEU A 151 1.53 -6.67 -3.95
C LEU A 151 1.55 -5.16 -4.26
N PHE A 152 0.92 -4.79 -5.36
CA PHE A 152 0.86 -3.43 -5.88
C PHE A 152 -0.52 -2.77 -5.67
N LEU A 153 -0.54 -1.52 -5.24
CA LEU A 153 -1.75 -0.71 -5.16
C LEU A 153 -1.51 0.65 -5.81
N ASP A 154 -2.27 0.92 -6.87
CA ASP A 154 -2.30 2.21 -7.54
C ASP A 154 -3.37 3.12 -6.92
N MET A 155 -2.95 4.27 -6.42
CA MET A 155 -3.83 5.23 -5.78
C MET A 155 -4.09 6.47 -6.66
N SER A 156 -3.68 6.45 -7.93
CA SER A 156 -3.75 7.60 -8.84
C SER A 156 -5.16 8.12 -9.09
N THR A 157 -6.17 7.23 -8.99
CA THR A 157 -7.58 7.57 -9.19
C THR A 157 -8.36 7.66 -7.87
N VAL A 158 -7.71 7.41 -6.72
CA VAL A 158 -8.39 7.40 -5.42
C VAL A 158 -8.65 8.82 -4.96
N HIS A 159 -9.89 9.09 -4.56
CA HIS A 159 -10.26 10.38 -4.00
C HIS A 159 -9.52 10.60 -2.66
N PRO A 160 -8.91 11.78 -2.42
CA PRO A 160 -8.17 12.07 -1.18
C PRO A 160 -8.90 11.72 0.12
N SER A 161 -10.22 11.97 0.19
CA SER A 161 -11.02 11.67 1.39
C SER A 161 -11.25 10.17 1.64
N ALA A 162 -11.08 9.31 0.63
CA ALA A 162 -11.25 7.86 0.76
C ALA A 162 -9.96 7.16 1.20
N MET A 163 -8.82 7.86 1.21
CA MET A 163 -7.50 7.32 1.49
C MET A 163 -7.42 6.50 2.80
N PRO A 164 -8.03 6.93 3.93
CA PRO A 164 -8.00 6.16 5.17
C PRO A 164 -8.65 4.77 5.05
N GLU A 165 -9.76 4.66 4.32
CA GLU A 165 -10.46 3.38 4.16
C GLU A 165 -9.68 2.43 3.24
N PHE A 166 -9.01 2.96 2.22
CA PHE A 166 -8.09 2.18 1.40
C PHE A 166 -6.90 1.64 2.22
N VAL A 167 -6.25 2.47 3.03
CA VAL A 167 -5.14 2.05 3.91
C VAL A 167 -5.60 0.98 4.90
N LYS A 168 -6.77 1.16 5.51
CA LYS A 168 -7.37 0.17 6.42
C LYS A 168 -7.67 -1.16 5.72
N THR A 169 -8.24 -1.11 4.52
CA THR A 169 -8.55 -2.31 3.73
C THR A 169 -7.28 -3.03 3.32
N TYR A 170 -6.26 -2.27 2.90
CA TYR A 170 -4.95 -2.78 2.54
C TYR A 170 -4.28 -3.52 3.70
N LYS A 171 -4.24 -2.92 4.89
CA LYS A 171 -3.73 -3.55 6.12
C LYS A 171 -4.44 -4.87 6.42
N ASN A 172 -5.77 -4.85 6.40
CA ASN A 172 -6.58 -6.03 6.64
C ASN A 172 -6.35 -7.14 5.60
N HIS A 173 -6.07 -6.77 4.35
CA HIS A 173 -5.76 -7.72 3.29
C HIS A 173 -4.41 -8.40 3.56
N LEU A 174 -3.36 -7.61 3.83
CA LEU A 174 -2.02 -8.12 4.16
C LEU A 174 -1.99 -9.04 5.39
N ALA A 175 -2.82 -8.75 6.40
CA ALA A 175 -2.88 -9.58 7.61
C ALA A 175 -3.58 -10.94 7.40
N LYS A 176 -4.28 -11.13 6.27
CA LYS A 176 -5.13 -12.30 6.01
C LYS A 176 -4.68 -13.15 4.83
N HIS A 177 -3.90 -12.58 3.91
CA HIS A 177 -3.57 -13.23 2.64
C HIS A 177 -2.07 -13.12 2.38
N GLU A 178 -1.49 -14.21 1.88
CA GLU A 178 -0.14 -14.22 1.36
C GLU A 178 -0.07 -13.38 0.08
N ILE A 179 1.08 -12.74 -0.15
CA ILE A 179 1.41 -12.05 -1.40
C ILE A 179 1.73 -13.13 -2.45
N ASP A 180 0.70 -13.57 -3.16
CA ASP A 180 0.81 -14.55 -4.25
C ASP A 180 0.72 -13.84 -5.62
N GLY A 181 1.72 -12.99 -5.88
CA GLY A 181 1.89 -12.24 -7.14
C GLY A 181 0.67 -11.42 -7.59
N ILE A 182 0.55 -11.24 -8.91
CA ILE A 182 -0.45 -10.39 -9.58
C ILE A 182 -1.91 -10.81 -9.28
N HIS A 183 -2.14 -12.08 -8.93
CA HIS A 183 -3.49 -12.59 -8.65
C HIS A 183 -4.09 -12.00 -7.36
N SER A 184 -3.25 -11.72 -6.36
CA SER A 184 -3.69 -11.03 -5.13
C SER A 184 -4.25 -9.62 -5.40
N LEU A 185 -3.71 -8.93 -6.42
CA LEU A 185 -4.13 -7.58 -6.81
C LEU A 185 -5.58 -7.52 -7.31
N GLN A 186 -6.02 -8.56 -8.01
CA GLN A 186 -7.40 -8.64 -8.48
C GLN A 186 -8.35 -8.74 -7.29
N SER A 187 -8.01 -9.54 -6.27
CA SER A 187 -8.83 -9.68 -5.07
C SER A 187 -8.88 -8.41 -4.22
N LEU A 188 -7.76 -7.68 -4.12
CA LEU A 188 -7.70 -6.38 -3.44
C LEU A 188 -8.51 -5.33 -4.21
N ARG A 189 -8.35 -5.26 -5.54
CA ARG A 189 -9.11 -4.36 -6.40
C ARG A 189 -10.61 -4.60 -6.29
N LEU A 190 -11.04 -5.86 -6.27
CA LEU A 190 -12.45 -6.23 -6.06
C LEU A 190 -12.95 -5.85 -4.67
N SER A 191 -12.15 -6.08 -3.64
CA SER A 191 -12.49 -5.68 -2.26
C SER A 191 -12.65 -4.16 -2.14
N LEU A 192 -11.77 -3.39 -2.78
CA LEU A 192 -11.83 -1.93 -2.83
C LEU A 192 -13.00 -1.41 -3.68
N LEU A 193 -13.28 -2.06 -4.82
CA LEU A 193 -14.42 -1.75 -5.67
C LEU A 193 -15.74 -1.95 -4.89
N ASN A 194 -15.88 -3.07 -4.20
CA ASN A 194 -17.06 -3.33 -3.37
C ASN A 194 -17.21 -2.28 -2.26
N LEU A 195 -16.10 -1.84 -1.66
CA LEU A 195 -16.13 -0.80 -0.65
C LEU A 195 -16.57 0.56 -1.20
N ALA A 196 -16.11 0.90 -2.41
CA ALA A 196 -16.53 2.12 -3.10
C ALA A 196 -18.03 2.07 -3.47
N LEU A 197 -18.53 0.93 -3.94
CA LEU A 197 -19.96 0.73 -4.24
C LEU A 197 -20.83 0.86 -2.98
N VAL A 198 -20.42 0.25 -1.87
CA VAL A 198 -21.15 0.36 -0.59
C VAL A 198 -21.16 1.81 -0.07
N ALA A 199 -20.07 2.55 -0.28
CA ALA A 199 -20.01 3.96 0.09
C ALA A 199 -20.92 4.84 -0.79
N GLU A 200 -21.00 4.56 -2.09
CA GLU A 200 -21.92 5.24 -3.02
C GLU A 200 -23.38 5.01 -2.63
N GLU A 201 -23.77 3.76 -2.36
CA GLU A 201 -25.12 3.43 -1.89
C GLU A 201 -25.46 4.17 -0.59
N SER A 202 -24.51 4.25 0.35
CA SER A 202 -24.68 4.95 1.63
C SER A 202 -24.88 6.46 1.45
N ILE A 203 -24.21 7.08 0.47
CA ILE A 203 -24.41 8.50 0.11
C ILE A 203 -25.80 8.71 -0.49
N GLY A 204 -26.25 7.79 -1.36
CA GLY A 204 -27.59 7.81 -1.91
C GLY A 204 -28.67 7.78 -0.83
N PHE A 205 -28.52 6.91 0.17
CA PHE A 205 -29.45 6.87 1.32
C PHE A 205 -29.45 8.16 2.13
N ALA A 206 -28.29 8.78 2.36
CA ALA A 206 -28.19 10.04 3.09
C ALA A 206 -28.84 11.20 2.34
N GLN A 207 -28.68 11.27 1.01
CA GLN A 207 -29.32 12.30 0.18
C GLN A 207 -30.84 12.16 0.18
N ILE A 208 -31.36 10.93 0.05
CA ILE A 208 -32.80 10.67 0.10
C ILE A 208 -33.36 11.03 1.48
N ALA A 209 -32.69 10.64 2.56
CA ALA A 209 -33.13 11.00 3.92
C ALA A 209 -33.13 12.52 4.14
N TYR A 210 -32.14 13.24 3.60
CA TYR A 210 -32.08 14.70 3.68
C TYR A 210 -33.19 15.39 2.88
N ALA A 211 -33.48 14.91 1.66
CA ALA A 211 -34.56 15.42 0.84
C ALA A 211 -35.93 15.22 1.53
N SER A 212 -36.19 14.03 2.06
CA SER A 212 -37.42 13.74 2.82
C SER A 212 -37.58 14.62 4.06
N LEU A 213 -36.48 14.92 4.77
CA LEU A 213 -36.49 15.86 5.89
C LEU A 213 -36.83 17.28 5.40
N GLN A 214 -36.19 17.75 4.33
CA GLN A 214 -36.43 19.10 3.79
C GLN A 214 -37.90 19.29 3.35
N GLU A 215 -38.50 18.31 2.68
CA GLU A 215 -39.92 18.30 2.32
C GLU A 215 -40.82 18.44 3.55
N SER A 216 -40.52 17.71 4.63
CA SER A 216 -41.29 17.76 5.87
C SER A 216 -41.29 19.14 6.57
N PHE A 217 -40.26 19.96 6.31
CA PHE A 217 -40.16 21.32 6.85
C PHE A 217 -40.75 22.39 5.92
N THR A 218 -41.05 22.07 4.66
CA THR A 218 -41.57 23.06 3.69
C THR A 218 -43.11 23.06 3.61
N GLU A 219 -43.76 22.04 4.19
CA GLU A 219 -45.22 21.91 4.21
C GLU A 219 -45.85 22.51 5.48
N LYS A 220 -46.01 23.84 5.52
CA LYS A 220 -47.17 24.51 6.16
C LYS A 220 -47.24 26.01 5.88
N PRO A 221 -47.91 26.46 4.80
CA PRO A 221 -48.61 27.73 4.85
C PRO A 221 -49.85 27.56 5.74
N ALA A 222 -49.93 28.34 6.82
CA ALA A 222 -51.07 28.34 7.72
C ALA A 222 -52.38 28.64 6.95
N PRO A 223 -53.50 27.96 7.28
CA PRO A 223 -54.79 28.31 6.69
C PRO A 223 -55.11 29.76 7.04
N LYS A 224 -55.33 30.59 6.02
CA LYS A 224 -55.75 31.98 6.23
C LYS A 224 -57.15 31.98 6.86
N PRO A 225 -57.37 32.81 7.90
CA PRO A 225 -58.66 32.95 8.56
C PRO A 225 -59.74 33.53 7.65
#